data_AF-A0A7X3JZX9-F1
#
_entry.id   AF-A0A7X3JZX9-F1
#
_cell.length_a   1.000
_cell.length_b   1.000
_cell.length_c   1.000
_cell.angle_alpha   90.00
_cell.angle_beta   90.00
_cell.angle_gamma   90.00
#
_symmetry.space_group_name_H-M   'P 1'
#
loop_
_entity.id
_entity.type
_entity.pdbx_description
1 polymer ?
#
loop_
_entity_poly.entity_id
_entity_poly.type
_entity_poly.pdbx_seq_one_letter_code
_entity_poly.pdbx_strand_id
1 'polypeptide(L)'
;MYFPPLIRLGSYNINPFAIGLLDSWLAVQRQAVLSNLSPIRFSDQSDIDVELAIDMFSLSAQQDIGVLKAIYKCICPNCDGQNGKYNALSSLPKQDIICRYCGYNYSPNQRLDYVEIVFERCLEPSESVTSTRERDKFSNSGVINLGNAESLRVQDIIDKPNKARRHLLNNLDSRYEAAQ
;
A
#
# COMPACT_ATOMS: atom_id res chain seq x y z
N MET A 1 -18.35 12.29 -4.05
CA MET A 1 -16.94 11.86 -3.95
C MET A 1 -16.54 12.05 -2.51
N TYR A 2 -16.11 10.99 -1.83
CA TYR A 2 -15.81 11.00 -0.40
C TYR A 2 -14.46 11.65 -0.08
N PHE A 3 -13.49 11.50 -0.98
CA PHE A 3 -12.13 12.04 -0.89
C PHE A 3 -11.86 12.97 -2.10
N PRO A 4 -12.34 14.23 -2.07
CA PRO A 4 -12.14 15.19 -3.15
C PRO A 4 -10.69 15.32 -3.69
N PRO A 5 -9.62 15.21 -2.87
CA PRO A 5 -8.26 15.27 -3.38
C PRO A 5 -7.92 14.20 -4.43
N LEU A 6 -8.62 13.05 -4.45
CA LEU A 6 -8.39 11.98 -5.44
C LEU A 6 -8.65 12.45 -6.88
N ILE A 7 -9.42 13.52 -7.09
CA ILE A 7 -9.62 14.08 -8.44
C ILE A 7 -8.30 14.47 -9.12
N ARG A 8 -7.26 14.79 -8.33
CA ARG A 8 -5.91 15.13 -8.82
C ARG A 8 -5.22 13.95 -9.51
N LEU A 9 -5.65 12.71 -9.28
CA LEU A 9 -5.18 11.54 -10.04
C LEU A 9 -5.46 11.69 -11.55
N GLY A 10 -6.46 12.47 -11.95
CA GLY A 10 -6.75 12.76 -13.35
C GLY A 10 -5.58 13.48 -14.06
N SER A 11 -4.78 14.27 -13.33
CA SER A 11 -3.57 14.91 -13.85
C SER A 11 -2.46 13.91 -14.22
N TYR A 12 -2.58 12.66 -13.78
CA TYR A 12 -1.66 11.56 -14.07
C TYR A 12 -2.25 10.58 -15.10
N ASN A 13 -3.25 11.01 -15.90
CA ASN A 13 -3.94 10.21 -16.91
C ASN A 13 -4.69 8.99 -16.37
N ILE A 14 -5.04 8.98 -15.07
CA ILE A 14 -5.89 7.93 -14.50
C ILE A 14 -7.34 8.21 -14.90
N ASN A 15 -8.01 7.20 -15.45
CA ASN A 15 -9.41 7.29 -15.87
C ASN A 15 -10.31 7.68 -14.67
N PRO A 16 -11.19 8.70 -14.81
CA PRO A 16 -12.15 9.09 -13.77
C PRO A 16 -13.00 7.95 -13.20
N PHE A 17 -13.30 6.91 -14.00
CA PHE A 17 -13.99 5.72 -13.53
C PHE A 17 -13.18 4.97 -12.46
N ALA A 18 -11.89 4.74 -12.71
CA ALA A 18 -11.01 4.10 -11.73
C ALA A 18 -10.85 4.95 -10.46
N ILE A 19 -10.75 6.28 -10.62
CA ILE A 19 -10.72 7.22 -9.48
C ILE A 19 -11.99 7.07 -8.63
N GLY A 20 -13.17 6.98 -9.27
CA GLY A 20 -14.44 6.75 -8.59
C GLY A 20 -14.47 5.41 -7.84
N LEU A 21 -13.93 4.34 -8.43
CA LEU A 21 -13.83 3.05 -7.76
C LEU A 21 -12.96 3.12 -6.51
N LEU A 22 -11.79 3.77 -6.58
CA LEU A 22 -10.92 3.96 -5.42
C LEU A 22 -11.62 4.80 -4.32
N ASP A 23 -12.28 5.89 -4.71
CA ASP A 23 -13.02 6.75 -3.79
C ASP A 23 -14.09 5.98 -3.01
N SER A 24 -14.94 5.24 -3.72
CA SER A 24 -15.97 4.39 -3.11
C SER A 24 -15.36 3.27 -2.26
N TRP A 25 -14.32 2.61 -2.77
CA TRP A 25 -13.65 1.52 -2.05
C TRP A 25 -13.06 1.99 -0.72
N LEU A 26 -12.39 3.15 -0.69
CA LEU A 26 -11.81 3.73 0.52
C LEU A 26 -12.87 4.18 1.53
N ALA A 27 -14.04 4.62 1.05
CA ALA A 27 -15.12 5.11 1.90
C ALA A 27 -15.77 3.97 2.71
N VAL A 28 -15.89 2.78 2.13
CA VAL A 28 -16.57 1.63 2.75
C VAL A 28 -15.65 0.73 3.57
N GLN A 29 -14.34 0.98 3.60
CA GLN A 29 -13.41 0.17 4.40
C GLN A 29 -13.73 0.25 5.90
N ARG A 30 -13.68 -0.91 6.56
CA ARG A 30 -13.86 -0.99 8.01
C ARG A 30 -12.69 -0.31 8.70
N GLN A 31 -12.96 0.31 9.85
CA GLN A 31 -11.96 1.05 10.64
C GLN A 31 -10.71 0.21 10.96
N ALA A 32 -10.87 -1.10 11.19
CA ALA A 32 -9.78 -2.03 11.45
C ALA A 32 -8.80 -2.24 10.28
N VAL A 33 -9.18 -1.89 9.04
CA VAL A 33 -8.37 -2.09 7.83
C VAL A 33 -7.74 -0.79 7.35
N LEU A 34 -8.14 0.36 7.91
CA LEU A 34 -7.67 1.68 7.47
C LEU A 34 -6.17 1.89 7.62
N SER A 35 -5.49 1.11 8.46
CA SER A 35 -4.04 1.15 8.66
C SER A 35 -3.27 0.06 7.89
N ASN A 36 -3.97 -0.69 7.04
CA ASN A 36 -3.44 -1.82 6.30
C ASN A 36 -4.13 -2.02 4.94
N LEU A 37 -4.29 -0.94 4.19
CA LEU A 37 -4.86 -0.96 2.85
C LEU A 37 -3.83 -1.52 1.87
N SER A 38 -4.28 -2.42 0.99
CA SER A 38 -3.44 -3.06 -0.03
C SER A 38 -3.95 -2.72 -1.42
N PRO A 39 -3.10 -2.22 -2.33
CA PRO A 39 -3.47 -1.99 -3.73
C PRO A 39 -3.85 -3.29 -4.44
N ILE A 40 -3.23 -4.42 -4.07
CA ILE A 40 -3.52 -5.74 -4.66
C ILE A 40 -4.95 -6.16 -4.29
N ARG A 41 -5.34 -5.96 -3.02
CA ARG A 41 -6.73 -6.22 -2.61
C ARG A 41 -7.73 -5.30 -3.31
N PHE A 42 -7.38 -4.03 -3.51
CA PHE A 42 -8.23 -3.10 -4.26
C PHE A 42 -8.40 -3.56 -5.72
N SER A 43 -7.30 -3.97 -6.37
CA SER A 43 -7.28 -4.53 -7.71
C SER A 43 -8.23 -5.73 -7.83
N ASP A 44 -8.08 -6.74 -6.95
CA ASP A 44 -8.92 -7.93 -6.93
C ASP A 44 -10.42 -7.61 -6.75
N GLN A 45 -10.73 -6.66 -5.85
CA GLN A 45 -12.13 -6.34 -5.51
C GLN A 45 -12.81 -5.41 -6.52
N SER A 46 -12.05 -4.74 -7.36
CA SER A 46 -12.56 -3.70 -8.26
C SER A 46 -12.33 -4.01 -9.74
N ASP A 47 -11.72 -5.16 -10.04
CA ASP A 47 -11.34 -5.59 -11.39
C ASP A 47 -10.49 -4.54 -12.11
N ILE A 48 -9.56 -3.94 -11.36
CA ILE A 48 -8.60 -2.95 -11.85
C ILE A 48 -7.25 -3.64 -12.00
N ASP A 49 -6.52 -3.35 -13.07
CA ASP A 49 -5.16 -3.84 -13.28
C ASP A 49 -4.26 -3.56 -12.05
N VAL A 50 -3.46 -4.56 -11.64
CA VAL A 50 -2.63 -4.48 -10.42
C VAL A 50 -1.63 -3.33 -10.51
N GLU A 51 -1.02 -3.11 -11.67
CA GLU A 51 -0.03 -2.05 -11.85
C GLU A 51 -0.69 -0.67 -11.76
N LEU A 52 -1.89 -0.52 -12.32
CA LEU A 52 -2.71 0.68 -12.18
C LEU A 52 -3.13 0.91 -10.72
N ALA A 53 -3.53 -0.14 -9.99
CA ALA A 53 -3.88 -0.04 -8.57
C ALA A 53 -2.70 0.43 -7.72
N ILE A 54 -1.50 -0.14 -7.96
CA ILE A 54 -0.26 0.28 -7.29
C ILE A 54 0.02 1.75 -7.60
N ASP A 55 -0.10 2.17 -8.86
CA ASP A 55 0.12 3.57 -9.26
C ASP A 55 -0.87 4.51 -8.57
N MET A 56 -2.15 4.16 -8.53
CA MET A 56 -3.19 4.96 -7.87
C MET A 56 -2.91 5.12 -6.37
N PHE A 57 -2.55 4.05 -5.67
CA PHE A 57 -2.21 4.10 -4.25
C PHE A 57 -0.94 4.91 -3.99
N SER A 58 0.08 4.70 -4.83
CA SER A 58 1.33 5.44 -4.78
C SER A 58 1.07 6.95 -4.94
N LEU A 59 0.39 7.35 -6.01
CA LEU A 59 0.06 8.76 -6.25
C LEU A 59 -0.80 9.34 -5.12
N SER A 60 -1.77 8.57 -4.60
CA SER A 60 -2.61 9.00 -3.48
C SER A 60 -1.85 9.21 -2.17
N ALA A 61 -0.65 8.61 -2.05
CA ALA A 61 0.26 8.79 -0.92
C ALA A 61 1.25 9.96 -1.09
N GLN A 62 1.29 10.58 -2.27
CA GLN A 62 2.10 11.79 -2.49
C GLN A 62 1.51 12.97 -1.74
N GLN A 63 2.36 13.92 -1.35
CA GLN A 63 1.98 15.08 -0.54
C GLN A 63 0.92 15.98 -1.22
N ASP A 64 0.91 16.02 -2.55
CA ASP A 64 -0.05 16.79 -3.34
C ASP A 64 -1.47 16.19 -3.30
N ILE A 65 -1.64 14.89 -3.07
CA ILE A 65 -2.95 14.25 -2.92
C ILE A 65 -3.27 13.98 -1.44
N GLY A 66 -2.35 13.33 -0.72
CA GLY A 66 -2.37 13.21 0.74
C GLY A 66 -3.54 12.42 1.33
N VAL A 67 -4.19 11.57 0.52
CA VAL A 67 -5.31 10.73 0.98
C VAL A 67 -4.80 9.49 1.70
N LEU A 68 -3.65 8.98 1.26
CA LEU A 68 -2.99 7.82 1.83
C LEU A 68 -1.62 8.17 2.38
N LYS A 69 -1.05 7.24 3.14
CA LYS A 69 0.35 7.25 3.56
C LYS A 69 0.93 5.85 3.44
N ALA A 70 2.09 5.73 2.82
CA ALA A 70 2.80 4.47 2.71
C ALA A 70 3.44 4.08 4.06
N ILE A 71 3.38 2.79 4.36
CA ILE A 71 3.93 2.14 5.54
C ILE A 71 4.75 0.94 5.09
N TYR A 72 5.92 0.80 5.69
CA TYR A 72 6.85 -0.28 5.41
C TYR A 72 6.85 -1.27 6.58
N LYS A 73 6.59 -2.55 6.29
CA LYS A 73 6.57 -3.62 7.28
C LYS A 73 7.73 -4.57 7.03
N CYS A 74 8.55 -4.79 8.05
CA CYS A 74 9.60 -5.82 7.98
C CYS A 74 9.00 -7.17 8.33
N ILE A 75 9.02 -8.09 7.38
CA ILE A 75 8.57 -9.46 7.56
C ILE A 75 9.78 -10.36 7.78
N CYS A 76 9.67 -11.35 8.65
CA CYS A 76 10.74 -12.33 8.86
C CYS A 76 10.78 -13.31 7.69
N PRO A 77 11.95 -13.53 7.07
CA PRO A 77 12.05 -14.48 5.95
C PRO A 77 11.90 -15.95 6.33
N ASN A 78 11.94 -16.28 7.62
CA ASN A 78 11.86 -17.66 8.10
C ASN A 78 10.46 -18.05 8.61
N CYS A 79 9.69 -17.11 9.14
CA CYS A 79 8.40 -17.42 9.78
C CYS A 79 7.28 -16.43 9.46
N ASP A 80 7.51 -15.50 8.54
CA ASP A 80 6.57 -14.45 8.12
C ASP A 80 6.06 -13.52 9.25
N GLY A 81 6.70 -13.57 10.42
CA GLY A 81 6.37 -12.69 11.55
C GLY A 81 6.77 -11.24 11.28
N GLN A 82 5.86 -10.29 11.55
CA GLN A 82 6.13 -8.85 11.42
C GLN A 82 7.03 -8.36 12.56
N ASN A 83 8.27 -7.97 12.26
CA ASN A 83 9.22 -7.48 13.27
C ASN A 83 9.22 -5.97 13.47
N GLY A 84 8.67 -5.20 12.53
CA GLY A 84 8.65 -3.75 12.61
C GLY A 84 7.71 -3.10 11.61
N LYS A 85 7.34 -1.85 11.89
CA LYS A 85 6.51 -0.98 11.06
C LYS A 85 7.14 0.41 11.02
N TYR A 86 7.30 0.97 9.82
CA TYR A 86 8.04 2.20 9.58
C TYR A 86 7.26 3.12 8.63
N ASN A 87 7.38 4.42 8.84
CA ASN A 87 6.69 5.45 8.03
C ASN A 87 7.50 5.90 6.81
N ALA A 88 8.76 5.47 6.70
CA ALA A 88 9.66 5.79 5.62
C ALA A 88 10.65 4.65 5.43
N LEU A 89 11.07 4.43 4.19
CA LEU A 89 12.01 3.37 3.84
C LEU A 89 13.40 3.60 4.44
N SER A 90 13.84 4.85 4.55
CA SER A 90 15.09 5.22 5.24
C SER A 90 15.10 4.95 6.74
N SER A 91 13.93 4.72 7.34
CA SER A 91 13.81 4.38 8.77
C SER A 91 13.97 2.88 9.04
N LEU A 92 14.14 2.07 8.00
CA LEU A 92 14.43 0.66 8.15
C LEU A 92 15.77 0.44 8.91
N PRO A 93 15.86 -0.60 9.76
CA PRO A 93 17.09 -0.93 10.47
C PRO A 93 18.27 -1.13 9.50
N LYS A 94 19.35 -0.37 9.72
CA LYS A 94 20.60 -0.48 8.94
C LYS A 94 21.47 -1.68 9.34
N GLN A 95 21.16 -2.29 10.47
CA GLN A 95 21.85 -3.45 11.02
C GLN A 95 20.89 -4.63 11.01
N ASP A 96 21.45 -5.83 11.17
CA ASP A 96 20.66 -7.03 11.28
C ASP A 96 19.75 -6.98 12.52
N ILE A 97 18.56 -7.56 12.37
CA ILE A 97 17.58 -7.69 13.43
C ILE A 97 17.27 -9.16 13.69
N ILE A 98 17.05 -9.48 14.97
CA ILE A 98 16.63 -10.81 15.40
C ILE A 98 15.11 -10.86 15.43
N CYS A 99 14.53 -11.83 14.73
CA CYS A 99 13.09 -12.02 14.73
C CYS A 99 12.58 -12.39 16.12
N ARG A 100 11.55 -11.68 16.59
CA ARG A 100 10.96 -11.88 17.92
C ARG A 100 10.18 -13.20 18.05
N TYR A 101 9.82 -13.82 16.94
CA TYR A 101 9.00 -15.03 16.91
C TYR A 101 9.82 -16.32 16.76
N CYS A 102 10.86 -16.32 15.93
CA CYS A 102 11.67 -17.52 15.64
C CYS A 102 13.17 -17.36 15.91
N GLY A 103 13.64 -16.17 16.33
CA GLY A 103 15.05 -15.92 16.58
C GLY A 103 15.94 -15.80 15.34
N TYR A 104 15.39 -15.91 14.12
CA TYR A 104 16.16 -15.77 12.88
C TYR A 104 16.75 -14.36 12.74
N ASN A 105 18.04 -14.28 12.42
CA ASN A 105 18.75 -13.02 12.20
C ASN A 105 18.75 -12.64 10.71
N TYR A 106 18.37 -11.42 10.37
CA TYR A 106 18.33 -10.95 8.99
C TYR A 106 18.46 -9.44 8.86
N SER A 107 18.85 -8.97 7.67
CA SER A 107 19.03 -7.55 7.35
C SER A 107 17.89 -7.03 6.46
N PRO A 108 16.95 -6.22 6.97
CA PRO A 108 15.83 -5.71 6.16
C PRO A 108 16.28 -4.90 4.95
N ASN A 109 17.36 -4.13 5.08
CA ASN A 109 17.90 -3.29 3.99
C ASN A 109 18.60 -4.08 2.87
N GLN A 110 18.92 -5.36 3.10
CA GLN A 110 19.48 -6.26 2.08
C GLN A 110 18.42 -7.23 1.53
N ARG A 111 17.26 -7.32 2.21
CA ARG A 111 16.15 -8.24 1.90
C ARG A 111 14.87 -7.45 1.70
N LEU A 112 14.88 -6.56 0.71
CA LEU A 112 13.74 -5.71 0.35
C LEU A 112 12.55 -6.52 -0.21
N ASP A 113 12.80 -7.76 -0.62
CA ASP A 113 11.81 -8.80 -0.91
C ASP A 113 10.94 -9.17 0.32
N TYR A 114 11.43 -8.89 1.53
CA TYR A 114 10.70 -9.09 2.79
C TYR A 114 10.26 -7.77 3.45
N VAL A 115 10.31 -6.66 2.71
CA VAL A 115 9.74 -5.38 3.14
C VAL A 115 8.44 -5.15 2.41
N GLU A 116 7.34 -5.28 3.13
CA GLU A 116 5.97 -5.06 2.65
C GLU A 116 5.62 -3.58 2.62
N ILE A 117 4.96 -3.11 1.56
CA ILE A 117 4.37 -1.78 1.46
C ILE A 117 2.86 -1.91 1.62
N VAL A 118 2.33 -1.23 2.64
CA VAL A 118 0.89 -1.09 2.86
C VAL A 118 0.55 0.39 3.02
N PHE A 119 -0.72 0.73 2.93
CA PHE A 119 -1.16 2.11 2.98
C PHE A 119 -2.12 2.36 4.15
N GLU A 120 -2.00 3.53 4.75
CA GLU A 120 -2.97 4.02 5.73
C GLU A 120 -3.79 5.16 5.14
N ARG A 121 -5.08 5.18 5.45
CA ARG A 121 -5.93 6.32 5.11
C ARG A 121 -5.65 7.49 6.07
N CYS A 122 -5.34 8.66 5.52
CA CYS A 122 -5.02 9.85 6.33
C CYS A 122 -6.20 10.80 6.50
N LEU A 123 -7.23 10.67 5.67
CA LEU A 123 -8.41 11.53 5.69
C LEU A 123 -9.65 10.74 6.07
N GLU A 124 -10.58 11.41 6.73
CA GLU A 124 -11.94 10.91 6.90
C GLU A 124 -12.79 11.29 5.67
N PRO A 125 -13.77 10.47 5.29
CA PRO A 125 -14.66 10.79 4.19
C PRO A 125 -15.44 12.07 4.50
N SER A 126 -15.56 12.95 3.50
CA SER A 126 -16.23 14.25 3.63
C SER A 126 -17.74 14.16 3.88
N GLU A 127 -18.36 13.03 3.55
CA GLU A 127 -19.77 12.73 3.82
C GLU A 127 -19.86 11.46 4.68
N SER A 128 -20.84 11.40 5.59
CA SER A 128 -21.11 10.17 6.33
C SER A 128 -21.63 9.11 5.36
N VAL A 129 -21.02 7.93 5.38
CA VAL A 129 -21.46 6.79 4.55
C VAL A 129 -22.78 6.25 5.13
N THR A 130 -23.89 6.93 4.86
CA THR A 130 -25.26 6.54 5.24
C THR A 130 -25.87 5.63 4.18
N SER A 131 -25.30 4.45 3.96
CA SER A 131 -26.11 3.34 3.45
C SER A 131 -25.51 1.97 3.74
N THR A 132 -26.31 1.12 4.37
CA THR A 132 -26.05 -0.31 4.55
C THR A 132 -25.95 -1.04 3.20
N ARG A 133 -26.47 -0.45 2.10
CA ARG A 133 -26.58 -1.07 0.78
C ARG A 133 -25.30 -1.07 -0.07
N GLU A 134 -24.40 -0.10 0.11
CA GLU A 134 -23.12 -0.08 -0.64
C GLU A 134 -22.07 -0.99 -0.03
N ARG A 135 -22.16 -1.25 1.29
CA ARG A 135 -21.34 -2.28 1.94
C ARG A 135 -21.57 -3.63 1.27
N ASP A 136 -22.81 -3.99 0.95
CA ASP A 136 -23.14 -5.31 0.42
C ASP A 136 -22.52 -5.59 -0.96
N LYS A 137 -22.30 -4.56 -1.80
CA LYS A 137 -21.62 -4.73 -3.10
C LYS A 137 -20.16 -5.15 -2.95
N PHE A 138 -19.47 -4.67 -1.91
CA PHE A 138 -18.10 -5.09 -1.57
C PHE A 138 -18.04 -6.21 -0.51
N SER A 139 -19.16 -6.52 0.16
CA SER A 139 -19.25 -7.52 1.24
C SER A 139 -19.74 -8.90 0.78
N ASN A 140 -20.31 -9.00 -0.44
CA ASN A 140 -20.74 -10.29 -1.01
C ASN A 140 -19.61 -11.15 -1.58
N SER A 141 -18.36 -10.71 -1.50
CA SER A 141 -17.22 -11.63 -1.60
C SER A 141 -17.03 -12.25 -0.22
N GLY A 142 -17.65 -13.42 -0.05
CA GLY A 142 -17.84 -14.09 1.24
C GLY A 142 -16.57 -14.24 2.05
N VAL A 143 -16.73 -14.37 3.38
CA VAL A 143 -15.71 -14.73 4.40
C VAL A 143 -14.37 -15.03 3.76
N ILE A 144 -13.63 -13.98 3.41
CA ILE A 144 -12.36 -14.15 2.72
C ILE A 144 -11.43 -14.61 3.83
N ASN A 145 -11.09 -15.90 3.81
CA ASN A 145 -9.89 -16.40 4.47
C ASN A 145 -8.82 -15.32 4.26
N LEU A 146 -8.23 -14.81 5.34
CA LEU A 146 -7.05 -13.94 5.31
C LEU A 146 -5.81 -14.70 4.76
N GLY A 147 -6.01 -15.54 3.75
CA GLY A 147 -5.00 -16.31 3.07
C GLY A 147 -4.43 -15.48 1.92
N ASN A 148 -3.14 -15.20 2.04
CA ASN A 148 -2.17 -15.13 0.95
C ASN A 148 -2.59 -14.35 -0.31
N ALA A 149 -3.23 -13.18 -0.19
CA ALA A 149 -3.08 -12.21 -1.26
C ALA A 149 -1.60 -11.84 -1.31
N GLU A 150 -0.97 -11.91 -2.49
CA GLU A 150 0.39 -11.41 -2.67
C GLU A 150 0.44 -9.98 -2.12
N SER A 151 1.49 -9.71 -1.36
CA SER A 151 1.69 -8.40 -0.73
C SER A 151 2.65 -7.60 -1.59
N LEU A 152 2.37 -6.31 -1.79
CA LEU A 152 3.30 -5.42 -2.47
C LEU A 152 4.61 -5.32 -1.66
N ARG A 153 5.73 -5.67 -2.26
CA ARG A 153 7.07 -5.57 -1.68
C ARG A 153 7.82 -4.35 -2.22
N VAL A 154 8.83 -3.91 -1.48
CA VAL A 154 9.76 -2.87 -1.98
C VAL A 154 10.50 -3.35 -3.23
N GLN A 155 10.86 -4.64 -3.29
CA GLN A 155 11.50 -5.23 -4.46
C GLN A 155 10.65 -5.09 -5.73
N ASP A 156 9.33 -5.27 -5.65
CA ASP A 156 8.42 -5.15 -6.81
C ASP A 156 8.46 -3.74 -7.43
N ILE A 157 8.64 -2.71 -6.61
CA ILE A 157 8.77 -1.32 -7.06
C ILE A 157 10.14 -1.07 -7.71
N ILE A 158 11.18 -1.72 -7.21
CA ILE A 158 12.56 -1.63 -7.76
C ILE A 158 12.62 -2.32 -9.12
N ASP A 159 12.02 -3.50 -9.25
CA ASP A 159 12.06 -4.31 -10.47
C ASP A 159 11.23 -3.67 -11.59
N LYS A 160 10.17 -2.93 -11.25
CA LYS A 160 9.29 -2.22 -12.18
C LYS A 160 9.18 -0.74 -11.81
N PRO A 161 10.25 0.05 -12.02
CA PRO A 161 10.25 1.45 -11.63
C PRO A 161 9.28 2.25 -12.50
N ASN A 162 8.44 3.04 -11.85
CA ASN A 162 7.49 3.94 -12.49
C ASN A 162 7.56 5.31 -11.80
N LYS A 163 7.41 6.40 -12.56
CA LYS A 163 7.37 7.77 -12.04
C LYS A 163 6.34 7.94 -10.92
N ALA A 164 5.18 7.27 -11.01
CA ALA A 164 4.15 7.28 -9.98
C ALA A 164 4.65 6.74 -8.63
N ARG A 165 5.51 5.71 -8.67
CA ARG A 165 5.97 4.93 -7.51
C ARG A 165 7.31 5.38 -6.96
N ARG A 166 8.10 6.15 -7.74
CA ARG A 166 9.47 6.55 -7.38
C ARG A 166 9.57 7.17 -5.99
N HIS A 167 8.57 7.94 -5.58
CA HIS A 167 8.57 8.56 -4.26
C HIS A 167 8.51 7.56 -3.09
N LEU A 168 7.99 6.35 -3.30
CA LEU A 168 8.02 5.25 -2.32
C LEU A 168 9.45 4.74 -2.08
N LEU A 169 10.35 4.95 -3.04
CA LEU A 169 11.77 4.61 -2.91
C LEU A 169 12.62 5.79 -2.44
N ASN A 170 12.03 6.98 -2.22
CA ASN A 170 12.82 8.14 -1.81
C ASN A 170 13.60 7.84 -0.52
N ASN A 171 14.89 8.13 -0.55
CA ASN A 171 15.87 7.85 0.51
C ASN A 171 16.31 6.38 0.65
N LEU A 172 16.08 5.53 -0.36
CA LEU A 172 16.93 4.35 -0.54
C LEU A 172 18.36 4.85 -0.77
N ASP A 173 19.32 4.44 0.07
CA ASP A 173 20.71 4.92 0.00
C ASP A 173 21.21 4.90 -1.46
N SER A 174 21.90 5.97 -1.89
CA SER A 174 22.45 6.19 -3.24
C SER A 174 23.36 5.07 -3.79
N ARG A 175 23.64 4.05 -2.97
CA ARG A 175 24.33 2.82 -3.34
C ARG A 175 23.54 1.96 -4.34
N TYR A 176 22.22 2.09 -4.38
CA TYR A 176 21.38 1.34 -5.33
C TYR A 176 21.28 2.02 -6.71
N GLU A 177 21.60 3.31 -6.82
CA GLU A 177 21.66 4.02 -8.12
C GLU A 177 22.94 3.71 -8.91
N ALA A 178 23.94 3.04 -8.29
CA ALA A 178 25.21 2.68 -8.93
C ALA A 178 25.22 1.32 -9.64
N ALA A 179 24.08 0.62 -9.70
CA ALA A 179 23.93 -0.70 -10.33
C ALA A 179 23.09 -0.68 -11.63
N GLN A 180 22.79 0.50 -12.17
CA GLN A 180 22.20 0.71 -13.51
C GLN A 180 23.23 1.34 -14.44
#